data_AF-A0A2T6VZD9-F1
#
_entry.id   AF-A0A2T6VZD9-F1
#
_cell.length_a   1.000
_cell.length_b   1.000
_cell.length_c   1.000
_cell.angle_alpha   90.00
_cell.angle_beta   90.00
_cell.angle_gamma   90.00
#
_symmetry.space_group_name_H-M   'P 1'
#
loop_
_entity.id
_entity.type
_entity.pdbx_description
1 polymer ?
#
loop_
_entity_poly.entity_id
_entity_poly.type
_entity_poly.pdbx_seq_one_letter_code
_entity_poly.pdbx_strand_id
1 'polypeptide(L)'
;QIGEAVQKVKNADKVQKLSDTYEQLSRLLTNDNGTNSKTSAQAINQAVNNLNERAKTLAGGTTNSPAYQATLLALRSVLGLWNSMGYAVICGGYTKSPGENNQKNFHYTDENGNGTTINCGGSTNSNGSHSSNGTNTLKADKGVSLSIKQYEDIHEAYQILSKALKQAGLAPLNSKGEKLEAHVTTSKDQQGTSNNQTTTTTSVIDTTNDAQNLLNQAQTIINTLQDQCPMLIGRSTSGNSGASNAPSWQTSGNLKSCEVFSKEFSATSDMIKNAQKIVQETQQLSANQPKNITQPNNFNLNTPSSLTALAQKMLKNAQSQAEILKLANQVESDFNKLSSGHLKDYIGKCDASAISSTNMTMQNQKNNWGNGCAGVEKTQSLLKTSAADFNNQTPQINQAQNLANTLIQELGNNPFRNMGMIASSTTNNGAMNGLGVQVGYKQ
;
A
#
# COMPACT_ATOMS: atom_id res chain seq x y z
N GLN A 1 17.18 1.12 70.56
CA GLN A 1 15.79 1.63 70.60
C GLN A 1 15.45 2.58 69.44
N ILE A 2 16.12 3.72 69.23
CA ILE A 2 15.78 4.66 68.14
C ILE A 2 15.97 4.06 66.73
N GLY A 3 17.08 3.34 66.49
CA GLY A 3 17.33 2.68 65.19
C GLY A 3 16.31 1.60 64.82
N GLU A 4 15.83 0.81 65.80
CA GLU A 4 14.77 -0.17 65.59
C GLU A 4 13.41 0.49 65.34
N ALA A 5 13.11 1.60 66.02
CA ALA A 5 11.88 2.37 65.78
C ALA A 5 11.85 2.98 64.37
N VAL A 6 12.97 3.57 63.91
CA VAL A 6 13.10 4.10 62.54
C VAL A 6 12.94 2.99 61.50
N GLN A 7 13.50 1.80 61.75
CA GLN A 7 13.33 0.65 60.85
C GLN A 7 11.89 0.12 60.84
N LYS A 8 11.21 0.10 61.99
CA LYS A 8 9.79 -0.28 62.10
C LYS A 8 8.88 0.69 61.32
N VAL A 9 9.10 2.00 61.43
CA VAL A 9 8.36 3.02 60.67
C VAL A 9 8.60 2.85 59.17
N LYS A 10 9.85 2.69 58.73
CA LYS A 10 10.17 2.44 57.31
C LYS A 10 9.51 1.15 56.78
N ASN A 11 9.40 0.12 57.60
CA ASN A 11 8.73 -1.12 57.23
C ASN A 11 7.21 -0.95 57.18
N ALA A 12 6.61 -0.19 58.11
CA ALA A 12 5.19 0.15 58.10
C ALA A 12 4.80 0.99 56.87
N ASP A 13 5.59 2.00 56.52
CA ASP A 13 5.38 2.83 55.31
C ASP A 13 5.42 1.98 54.03
N LYS A 14 6.33 1.00 53.96
CA LYS A 14 6.40 0.06 52.83
C LYS A 14 5.18 -0.85 52.74
N VAL A 15 4.68 -1.33 53.88
CA VAL A 15 3.47 -2.16 53.93
C VAL A 15 2.23 -1.35 53.55
N GLN A 16 2.11 -0.12 54.05
CA GLN A 16 1.02 0.79 53.69
C GLN A 16 1.04 1.08 52.18
N LYS A 17 2.20 1.44 51.63
CA LYS A 17 2.34 1.66 50.19
C LYS A 17 1.99 0.44 49.36
N LEU A 18 2.34 -0.76 49.83
CA LEU A 18 1.95 -2.02 49.18
C LEU A 18 0.42 -2.21 49.24
N SER A 19 -0.20 -1.98 50.39
CA SER A 19 -1.65 -2.02 50.56
C SER A 19 -2.35 -1.04 49.62
N ASP A 20 -1.92 0.22 49.59
CA ASP A 20 -2.49 1.26 48.72
C ASP A 20 -2.31 0.90 47.23
N THR A 21 -1.17 0.31 46.87
CA THR A 21 -0.89 -0.15 45.49
C THR A 21 -1.86 -1.26 45.08
N TYR A 22 -2.10 -2.24 45.96
CA TYR A 22 -3.02 -3.35 45.70
C TYR A 22 -4.48 -2.87 45.67
N GLU A 23 -4.87 -1.97 46.56
CA GLU A 23 -6.21 -1.38 46.58
C GLU A 23 -6.50 -0.61 45.29
N GLN A 24 -5.57 0.23 44.84
CA GLN A 24 -5.72 0.99 43.60
C GLN A 24 -5.73 0.08 42.36
N LEU A 25 -4.89 -0.96 42.31
CA LEU A 25 -4.94 -1.96 41.23
C LEU A 25 -6.25 -2.73 41.23
N SER A 26 -6.75 -3.11 42.41
CA SER A 26 -8.05 -3.74 42.53
C SER A 26 -9.13 -2.82 41.98
N ARG A 27 -9.21 -1.56 42.42
CA ARG A 27 -10.18 -0.57 41.94
C ARG A 27 -10.12 -0.32 40.43
N LEU A 28 -8.92 -0.35 39.84
CA LEU A 28 -8.75 -0.21 38.39
C LEU A 28 -9.30 -1.43 37.64
N LEU A 29 -9.11 -2.64 38.18
CA LEU A 29 -9.43 -3.89 37.49
C LEU A 29 -10.80 -4.49 37.84
N THR A 30 -11.40 -4.17 39.00
CA THR A 30 -12.72 -4.66 39.43
C THR A 30 -13.88 -3.70 39.13
N ASN A 31 -15.09 -4.27 39.06
CA ASN A 31 -16.37 -3.57 38.81
C ASN A 31 -17.13 -3.28 40.12
N ASP A 32 -16.43 -3.00 41.22
CA ASP A 32 -17.02 -3.20 42.56
C ASP A 32 -18.04 -2.15 43.04
N ASN A 33 -18.32 -1.08 42.28
CA ASN A 33 -19.14 0.04 42.77
C ASN A 33 -20.49 0.28 42.07
N GLY A 34 -21.07 -0.70 41.37
CA GLY A 34 -22.41 -0.54 40.74
C GLY A 34 -22.54 0.61 39.73
N THR A 35 -21.42 1.27 39.46
CA THR A 35 -21.18 2.35 38.51
C THR A 35 -20.10 1.80 37.60
N ASN A 36 -20.43 1.67 36.31
CA ASN A 36 -19.55 1.10 35.29
C ASN A 36 -18.14 1.71 35.37
N SER A 37 -17.18 1.02 35.99
CA SER A 37 -15.78 1.45 35.98
C SER A 37 -15.31 1.42 34.54
N LYS A 38 -14.95 2.59 33.99
CA LYS A 38 -14.57 2.76 32.58
C LYS A 38 -13.29 1.99 32.21
N THR A 39 -12.56 1.44 33.19
CA THR A 39 -11.25 0.78 33.00
C THR A 39 -11.19 -0.63 33.58
N SER A 40 -12.32 -1.27 33.93
CA SER A 40 -12.29 -2.62 34.50
C SER A 40 -11.60 -3.64 33.58
N ALA A 41 -11.15 -4.77 34.13
CA ALA A 41 -10.51 -5.81 33.32
C ALA A 41 -11.39 -6.30 32.16
N GLN A 42 -12.72 -6.28 32.33
CA GLN A 42 -13.68 -6.57 31.27
C GLN A 42 -13.67 -5.49 30.18
N ALA A 43 -13.70 -4.21 30.55
CA ALA A 43 -13.63 -3.10 29.60
C ALA A 43 -12.29 -3.09 28.84
N ILE A 44 -11.18 -3.37 29.53
CA ILE A 44 -9.85 -3.50 28.91
C ILE A 44 -9.85 -4.64 27.91
N ASN A 45 -10.29 -5.84 28.31
CA ASN A 45 -10.31 -7.01 27.42
C ASN A 45 -11.24 -6.80 26.23
N GLN A 46 -12.39 -6.14 26.41
CA GLN A 46 -13.27 -5.79 25.29
C GLN A 46 -12.58 -4.83 24.31
N ALA A 47 -11.89 -3.80 24.80
CA ALA A 47 -11.13 -2.88 23.97
C ALA A 47 -9.98 -3.59 23.23
N VAL A 48 -9.25 -4.47 23.92
CA VAL A 48 -8.18 -5.30 23.32
C VAL A 48 -8.73 -6.22 22.23
N ASN A 49 -9.87 -6.88 22.46
CA ASN A 49 -10.53 -7.72 21.47
C ASN A 49 -10.96 -6.92 20.24
N ASN A 50 -11.56 -5.73 20.43
CA ASN A 50 -11.95 -4.86 19.33
C ASN A 50 -10.72 -4.43 18.49
N LEU A 51 -9.62 -4.03 19.15
CA LEU A 51 -8.37 -3.67 18.48
C LEU A 51 -7.81 -4.86 17.67
N ASN A 52 -7.76 -6.05 18.27
CA ASN A 52 -7.18 -7.23 17.65
C ASN A 52 -8.03 -7.78 16.48
N GLU A 53 -9.36 -7.85 16.62
CA GLU A 53 -10.23 -8.31 15.52
C GLU A 53 -10.22 -7.34 14.33
N ARG A 54 -10.20 -6.03 14.63
CA ARG A 54 -10.06 -5.01 13.59
C ARG A 54 -8.70 -5.08 12.92
N ALA A 55 -7.62 -5.24 13.68
CA ALA A 55 -6.27 -5.41 13.15
C ALA A 55 -6.13 -6.69 12.30
N LYS A 56 -6.72 -7.81 12.74
CA LYS A 56 -6.75 -9.08 12.02
C LYS A 56 -7.47 -8.93 10.68
N THR A 57 -8.60 -8.25 10.66
CA THR A 57 -9.33 -7.94 9.42
C THR A 57 -8.50 -7.04 8.52
N LEU A 58 -7.90 -5.99 9.06
CA LEU A 58 -7.08 -5.04 8.29
C LEU A 58 -5.85 -5.71 7.67
N ALA A 59 -5.16 -6.58 8.42
CA ALA A 59 -3.90 -7.17 8.00
C ALA A 59 -4.05 -8.47 7.18
N GLY A 60 -4.99 -9.33 7.55
CA GLY A 60 -5.18 -10.64 6.95
C GLY A 60 -6.44 -10.79 6.10
N GLY A 61 -7.34 -9.81 6.13
CA GLY A 61 -8.55 -9.81 5.29
C GLY A 61 -8.26 -9.38 3.86
N THR A 62 -9.15 -9.78 2.94
CA THR A 62 -9.10 -9.37 1.53
C THR A 62 -10.26 -8.44 1.19
N THR A 63 -11.48 -8.95 1.01
CA THR A 63 -12.68 -8.18 0.64
C THR A 63 -12.96 -7.04 1.61
N ASN A 64 -12.82 -7.29 2.91
CA ASN A 64 -13.21 -6.37 3.97
C ASN A 64 -12.03 -5.51 4.47
N SER A 65 -10.84 -5.65 3.89
CA SER A 65 -9.66 -4.90 4.31
C SER A 65 -9.41 -3.69 3.39
N PRO A 66 -9.53 -2.45 3.89
CA PRO A 66 -9.16 -1.29 3.09
C PRO A 66 -7.65 -1.25 2.78
N ALA A 67 -6.81 -1.81 3.64
CA ALA A 67 -5.37 -1.93 3.39
C ALA A 67 -5.09 -2.83 2.17
N TYR A 68 -5.74 -4.00 2.12
CA TYR A 68 -5.61 -4.93 1.01
C TYR A 68 -6.20 -4.33 -0.26
N GLN A 69 -7.41 -3.75 -0.21
CA GLN A 69 -8.05 -3.18 -1.40
C GLN A 69 -7.27 -1.99 -1.96
N ALA A 70 -6.69 -1.12 -1.12
CA ALA A 70 -5.82 -0.05 -1.57
C ALA A 70 -4.54 -0.58 -2.25
N THR A 71 -3.90 -1.59 -1.65
CA THR A 71 -2.72 -2.24 -2.24
C THR A 71 -3.05 -2.87 -3.59
N LEU A 72 -4.16 -3.61 -3.67
CA LEU A 72 -4.64 -4.22 -4.90
C LEU A 72 -5.02 -3.18 -5.95
N LEU A 73 -5.61 -2.05 -5.54
CA LEU A 73 -5.96 -0.94 -6.44
C LEU A 73 -4.70 -0.36 -7.07
N ALA A 74 -3.65 -0.11 -6.28
CA ALA A 74 -2.36 0.37 -6.77
C ALA A 74 -1.75 -0.56 -7.84
N LEU A 75 -1.73 -1.86 -7.59
CA LEU A 75 -1.21 -2.86 -8.55
C LEU A 75 -2.06 -2.91 -9.83
N ARG A 76 -3.39 -2.95 -9.69
CA ARG A 76 -4.31 -2.96 -10.83
C ARG A 76 -4.27 -1.67 -11.63
N SER A 77 -4.01 -0.54 -10.99
CA SER A 77 -3.84 0.75 -11.66
C SER A 77 -2.59 0.78 -12.54
N VAL A 78 -1.48 0.16 -12.12
CA VAL A 78 -0.29 0.03 -12.99
C VAL A 78 -0.56 -0.88 -14.19
N LEU A 79 -1.23 -2.03 -13.99
CA LEU A 79 -1.67 -2.87 -15.11
C LEU A 79 -2.60 -2.11 -16.07
N GLY A 80 -3.56 -1.38 -15.51
CA GLY A 80 -4.51 -0.57 -16.27
C GLY A 80 -3.83 0.55 -17.06
N LEU A 81 -2.88 1.25 -16.44
CA LEU A 81 -2.06 2.27 -17.09
C LEU A 81 -1.32 1.67 -18.29
N TRP A 82 -0.61 0.55 -18.09
CA TRP A 82 0.12 -0.11 -19.17
C TRP A 82 -0.82 -0.55 -20.30
N ASN A 83 -1.92 -1.25 -19.99
CA ASN A 83 -2.90 -1.68 -20.98
C ASN A 83 -3.54 -0.50 -21.75
N SER A 84 -3.73 0.64 -21.10
CA SER A 84 -4.31 1.82 -21.74
C SER A 84 -3.34 2.54 -22.68
N MET A 85 -2.05 2.68 -22.35
CA MET A 85 -1.13 3.53 -23.13
C MET A 85 0.22 2.90 -23.51
N GLY A 86 0.57 1.74 -22.95
CA GLY A 86 1.87 1.10 -23.10
C GLY A 86 2.20 0.68 -24.53
N TYR A 87 1.19 0.32 -25.33
CA TYR A 87 1.37 -0.02 -26.75
C TYR A 87 1.89 1.16 -27.59
N ALA A 88 1.68 2.40 -27.14
CA ALA A 88 2.13 3.60 -27.84
C ALA A 88 3.54 4.03 -27.43
N VAL A 89 4.19 3.38 -26.46
CA VAL A 89 5.53 3.76 -26.01
C VAL A 89 6.57 3.38 -27.06
N ILE A 90 7.39 4.35 -27.50
CA ILE A 90 8.48 4.12 -28.44
C ILE A 90 9.64 3.39 -27.76
N CYS A 91 9.96 2.20 -28.27
CA CYS A 91 11.01 1.32 -27.74
C CYS A 91 11.95 0.81 -28.85
N GLY A 92 13.16 0.40 -28.45
CA GLY A 92 14.14 -0.23 -29.32
C GLY A 92 15.22 0.71 -29.88
N GLY A 93 15.36 1.91 -29.32
CA GLY A 93 16.45 2.82 -29.68
C GLY A 93 17.85 2.21 -29.45
N TYR A 94 18.84 2.68 -30.20
CA TYR A 94 20.22 2.21 -30.06
C TYR A 94 20.87 2.72 -28.77
N THR A 95 21.72 1.89 -28.16
CA THR A 95 22.45 2.25 -26.93
C THR A 95 23.91 2.58 -27.21
N LYS A 96 24.56 1.87 -28.14
CA LYS A 96 25.97 2.09 -28.49
C LYS A 96 26.13 2.81 -29.83
N SER A 97 25.56 2.26 -30.91
CA SER A 97 25.71 2.81 -32.26
C SER A 97 24.41 2.67 -33.07
N PRO A 98 24.07 3.67 -33.91
CA PRO A 98 23.06 3.49 -34.95
C PRO A 98 23.39 2.27 -35.81
N GLY A 99 22.39 1.46 -36.16
CA GLY A 99 22.54 0.27 -37.00
C GLY A 99 22.75 -1.05 -36.24
N GLU A 100 22.80 -1.04 -34.90
CA GLU A 100 22.64 -2.29 -34.13
C GLU A 100 21.26 -2.90 -34.43
N ASN A 101 21.20 -4.20 -34.78
CA ASN A 101 19.94 -4.92 -34.92
C ASN A 101 19.31 -5.19 -33.53
N ASN A 102 18.76 -4.13 -32.96
CA ASN A 102 18.04 -4.09 -31.69
C ASN A 102 16.54 -4.35 -31.89
N GLN A 103 16.19 -5.21 -32.84
CA GLN A 103 14.81 -5.66 -32.98
C GLN A 103 14.52 -6.77 -31.98
N LYS A 104 13.44 -6.60 -31.22
CA LYS A 104 12.92 -7.63 -30.32
C LYS A 104 11.40 -7.50 -30.25
N ASN A 105 10.73 -8.64 -30.36
CA ASN A 105 9.29 -8.78 -30.22
C ASN A 105 8.99 -9.24 -28.79
N PHE A 106 8.04 -8.58 -28.15
CA PHE A 106 7.57 -8.88 -26.80
C PHE A 106 6.14 -9.42 -26.87
N HIS A 107 5.93 -10.66 -26.42
CA HIS A 107 4.65 -11.35 -26.57
C HIS A 107 3.82 -11.21 -25.29
N TYR A 108 2.83 -10.33 -25.35
CA TYR A 108 1.81 -10.15 -24.29
C TYR A 108 0.74 -11.22 -24.45
N THR A 109 1.10 -12.44 -24.04
CA THR A 109 0.34 -13.67 -24.27
C THR A 109 0.10 -14.44 -22.98
N ASP A 110 -0.95 -15.27 -22.98
CA ASP A 110 -1.13 -16.31 -21.97
C ASP A 110 -0.25 -17.55 -22.26
N GLU A 111 -0.32 -18.56 -21.41
CA GLU A 111 0.45 -19.81 -21.55
C GLU A 111 0.11 -20.59 -22.83
N ASN A 112 -1.05 -20.33 -23.44
CA ASN A 112 -1.47 -20.95 -24.69
C ASN A 112 -1.02 -20.13 -25.91
N GLY A 113 -0.27 -19.04 -25.71
CA GLY A 113 0.18 -18.14 -26.77
C GLY A 113 -0.91 -17.18 -27.28
N ASN A 114 -2.07 -17.12 -26.62
CA ASN A 114 -3.13 -16.19 -27.02
C ASN A 114 -2.80 -14.78 -26.52
N GLY A 115 -2.78 -13.81 -27.44
CA GLY A 115 -2.55 -12.42 -27.08
C GLY A 115 -2.02 -11.60 -28.26
N THR A 116 -1.20 -10.60 -27.95
CA THR A 116 -0.65 -9.66 -28.94
C THR A 116 0.86 -9.56 -28.82
N THR A 117 1.51 -9.01 -29.85
CA THR A 117 2.97 -8.82 -29.87
C THR A 117 3.28 -7.35 -30.10
N ILE A 118 4.22 -6.81 -29.34
CA ILE A 118 4.79 -5.48 -29.58
C ILE A 118 6.17 -5.64 -30.18
N ASN A 119 6.41 -4.99 -31.32
CA ASN A 119 7.73 -4.88 -31.93
C ASN A 119 8.45 -3.65 -31.38
N CYS A 120 9.68 -3.84 -30.90
CA CYS A 120 10.59 -2.75 -30.58
C CYS A 120 11.77 -2.78 -31.56
N GLY A 121 12.14 -1.61 -32.09
CA GLY A 121 13.29 -1.42 -32.97
C GLY A 121 12.92 -1.23 -34.44
N GLY A 122 11.87 -1.90 -34.94
CA GLY A 122 11.45 -1.84 -36.33
C GLY A 122 10.53 -0.66 -36.65
N SER A 123 10.08 -0.59 -37.90
CA SER A 123 9.03 0.32 -38.37
C SER A 123 8.19 -0.31 -39.47
N THR A 124 7.16 0.39 -39.95
CA THR A 124 6.33 -0.05 -41.07
C THR A 124 6.60 0.82 -42.30
N ASN A 125 6.93 0.20 -43.43
CA ASN A 125 7.10 0.87 -44.71
C ASN A 125 5.76 1.40 -45.24
N SER A 126 5.80 2.34 -46.19
CA SER A 126 4.58 2.92 -46.80
C SER A 126 3.67 1.89 -47.50
N ASN A 127 4.23 0.76 -47.94
CA ASN A 127 3.49 -0.35 -48.52
C ASN A 127 2.92 -1.33 -47.48
N GLY A 128 3.03 -1.02 -46.18
CA GLY A 128 2.57 -1.87 -45.07
C GLY A 128 3.52 -3.00 -44.68
N SER A 129 4.63 -3.20 -45.39
CA SER A 129 5.63 -4.21 -45.04
C SER A 129 6.48 -3.80 -43.83
N HIS A 130 6.96 -4.79 -43.08
CA HIS A 130 7.88 -4.58 -41.97
C HIS A 130 9.25 -4.05 -42.46
N SER A 131 9.81 -3.10 -41.72
CA SER A 131 11.17 -2.59 -41.91
C SER A 131 12.00 -2.86 -40.66
N SER A 132 13.19 -3.41 -40.89
CA SER A 132 14.19 -3.56 -39.82
C SER A 132 14.80 -2.24 -39.36
N ASN A 133 14.65 -1.18 -40.16
CA ASN A 133 15.15 0.15 -39.83
C ASN A 133 13.97 0.99 -39.36
N GLY A 134 13.95 1.33 -38.08
CA GLY A 134 12.84 2.05 -37.47
C GLY A 134 13.29 2.82 -36.24
N THR A 135 12.66 2.52 -35.10
CA THR A 135 13.01 3.17 -33.83
C THR A 135 14.45 2.87 -33.40
N ASN A 136 15.06 1.78 -33.87
CA ASN A 136 16.49 1.46 -33.66
C ASN A 136 17.48 2.44 -34.33
N THR A 137 17.00 3.35 -35.18
CA THR A 137 17.78 4.47 -35.70
C THR A 137 17.78 5.68 -34.76
N LEU A 138 16.87 5.71 -33.78
CA LEU A 138 16.80 6.71 -32.72
C LEU A 138 17.69 6.29 -31.54
N LYS A 139 18.29 7.25 -30.85
CA LYS A 139 19.03 6.98 -29.62
C LYS A 139 18.05 6.57 -28.52
N ALA A 140 18.33 5.47 -27.81
CA ALA A 140 17.67 5.19 -26.54
C ALA A 140 18.22 6.15 -25.48
N ASP A 141 17.41 7.14 -25.12
CA ASP A 141 17.76 8.18 -24.15
C ASP A 141 16.48 8.82 -23.58
N LYS A 142 16.64 9.55 -22.49
CA LYS A 142 15.55 10.24 -21.81
C LYS A 142 14.85 11.22 -22.76
N GLY A 143 13.52 11.13 -22.81
CA GLY A 143 12.69 11.96 -23.68
C GLY A 143 12.59 11.47 -25.13
N VAL A 144 13.23 10.35 -25.49
CA VAL A 144 13.30 9.85 -26.88
C VAL A 144 12.68 8.45 -26.99
N SER A 145 13.38 7.42 -26.53
CA SER A 145 12.96 6.02 -26.68
C SER A 145 13.52 5.17 -25.55
N LEU A 146 12.77 4.14 -25.15
CA LEU A 146 13.30 3.09 -24.28
C LEU A 146 14.28 2.20 -25.04
N SER A 147 15.36 1.82 -24.37
CA SER A 147 16.22 0.72 -24.83
C SER A 147 15.47 -0.62 -24.78
N ILE A 148 15.97 -1.63 -25.51
CA ILE A 148 15.42 -3.00 -25.44
C ILE A 148 15.46 -3.56 -24.02
N LYS A 149 16.54 -3.29 -23.26
CA LYS A 149 16.66 -3.77 -21.89
C LYS A 149 15.59 -3.16 -20.97
N GLN A 150 15.38 -1.85 -21.04
CA GLN A 150 14.34 -1.18 -20.27
C GLN A 150 12.94 -1.70 -20.62
N TYR A 151 12.66 -1.96 -21.90
CA TYR A 151 11.37 -2.52 -22.30
C TYR A 151 11.21 -3.98 -21.86
N GLU A 152 12.29 -4.76 -21.86
CA GLU A 152 12.30 -6.13 -21.34
C GLU A 152 11.99 -6.16 -19.83
N ASP A 153 12.56 -5.24 -19.06
CA ASP A 153 12.28 -5.11 -17.62
C ASP A 153 10.81 -4.75 -17.36
N ILE A 154 10.23 -3.84 -18.16
CA ILE A 154 8.79 -3.54 -18.11
C ILE A 154 7.95 -4.76 -18.46
N HIS A 155 8.30 -5.46 -19.54
CA HIS A 155 7.55 -6.60 -20.04
C HIS A 155 7.54 -7.75 -19.01
N GLU A 156 8.70 -8.08 -18.45
CA GLU A 156 8.83 -9.08 -17.39
C GLU A 156 7.98 -8.71 -16.17
N ALA A 157 8.13 -7.49 -15.67
CA ALA A 157 7.36 -6.99 -14.52
C ALA A 157 5.85 -7.04 -14.79
N TYR A 158 5.42 -6.67 -16.00
CA TYR A 158 4.02 -6.74 -16.41
C TYR A 158 3.50 -8.19 -16.44
N GLN A 159 4.26 -9.12 -17.00
CA GLN A 159 3.85 -10.53 -17.11
C GLN A 159 3.71 -11.16 -15.71
N ILE A 160 4.64 -10.88 -14.79
CA ILE A 160 4.55 -11.32 -13.40
C ILE A 160 3.28 -10.76 -12.73
N LEU A 161 3.05 -9.45 -12.82
CA LEU A 161 1.85 -8.81 -12.26
C LEU A 161 0.55 -9.39 -12.83
N SER A 162 0.48 -9.50 -14.15
CA SER A 162 -0.70 -9.99 -14.86
C SER A 162 -1.02 -11.43 -14.47
N LYS A 163 -0.01 -12.30 -14.44
CA LYS A 163 -0.15 -13.71 -14.05
C LYS A 163 -0.59 -13.84 -12.59
N ALA A 164 0.13 -13.18 -11.67
CA ALA A 164 -0.15 -13.25 -10.25
C ALA A 164 -1.57 -12.78 -9.92
N LEU A 165 -1.99 -11.61 -10.44
CA LEU A 165 -3.29 -11.04 -10.13
C LEU A 165 -4.48 -11.74 -10.80
N LYS A 166 -4.26 -12.42 -11.95
CA LYS A 166 -5.31 -13.18 -12.63
C LYS A 166 -5.51 -14.58 -12.06
N GLN A 167 -4.44 -15.27 -11.70
CA GLN A 167 -4.53 -16.69 -11.29
C GLN A 167 -4.53 -16.88 -9.78
N ALA A 168 -3.55 -16.31 -9.08
CA ALA A 168 -3.42 -16.48 -7.63
C ALA A 168 -4.15 -15.39 -6.84
N GLY A 169 -4.34 -14.21 -7.45
CA GLY A 169 -4.72 -13.00 -6.74
C GLY A 169 -3.55 -12.45 -5.90
N LEU A 170 -3.78 -11.29 -5.26
CA LEU A 170 -2.85 -10.76 -4.26
C LEU A 170 -3.01 -11.55 -2.96
N ALA A 171 -1.91 -11.97 -2.33
CA ALA A 171 -1.98 -12.62 -1.03
C ALA A 171 -2.42 -11.64 0.08
N PRO A 172 -3.02 -12.10 1.19
CA PRO A 172 -3.22 -11.29 2.38
C PRO A 172 -1.93 -10.59 2.81
N LEU A 173 -2.00 -9.35 3.32
CA LEU A 173 -0.83 -8.50 3.53
C LEU A 173 0.12 -9.00 4.63
N ASN A 174 -0.37 -9.90 5.50
CA ASN A 174 0.42 -10.58 6.51
C ASN A 174 0.88 -12.01 6.10
N SER A 175 0.60 -12.42 4.86
CA SER A 175 1.02 -13.70 4.29
C SER A 175 2.36 -13.60 3.57
N LYS A 176 3.08 -14.72 3.47
CA LYS A 176 4.28 -14.84 2.64
C LYS A 176 3.95 -15.05 1.14
N GLY A 177 2.67 -15.16 0.81
CA GLY A 177 2.22 -15.51 -0.52
C GLY A 177 2.46 -16.97 -0.88
N GLU A 178 2.00 -17.33 -2.06
CA GLU A 178 2.16 -18.61 -2.72
C GLU A 178 3.13 -18.45 -3.89
N LYS A 179 3.80 -19.54 -4.23
CA LYS A 179 4.67 -19.58 -5.41
C LYS A 179 3.83 -19.67 -6.68
N LEU A 180 4.27 -19.00 -7.73
CA LEU A 180 3.68 -19.09 -9.05
C LEU A 180 4.77 -18.98 -10.12
N GLU A 181 4.53 -19.61 -11.26
CA GLU A 181 5.39 -19.55 -12.43
C GLU A 181 4.83 -18.53 -13.41
N ALA A 182 5.61 -17.51 -13.76
CA ALA A 182 5.25 -16.55 -14.79
C ALA A 182 6.02 -16.83 -16.09
N HIS A 183 5.30 -16.95 -17.20
CA HIS A 183 5.88 -17.15 -18.52
C HIS A 183 6.10 -15.80 -19.22
N VAL A 184 7.34 -15.57 -19.64
CA VAL A 184 7.76 -14.36 -20.38
C VAL A 184 8.34 -14.80 -21.71
N THR A 185 7.63 -14.49 -22.80
CA THR A 185 8.00 -14.93 -24.14
C THR A 185 8.42 -13.72 -24.98
N THR A 186 9.60 -13.81 -25.60
CA THR A 186 10.12 -12.82 -26.53
C THR A 186 10.65 -13.49 -27.80
N SER A 187 10.70 -12.77 -28.91
CA SER A 187 11.33 -13.27 -30.14
C SER A 187 12.30 -12.23 -30.72
N LYS A 188 13.37 -12.70 -31.35
CA LYS A 188 14.36 -11.84 -32.00
C LYS A 188 14.69 -12.36 -33.40
N ASP A 189 14.65 -11.47 -34.38
CA ASP A 189 15.05 -11.78 -35.75
C ASP A 189 16.57 -11.71 -35.88
N GLN A 190 17.19 -12.83 -36.26
CA GLN A 190 18.63 -12.88 -36.52
C GLN A 190 18.89 -12.49 -37.98
N GLN A 191 19.18 -11.21 -38.22
CA GLN A 191 19.66 -10.76 -39.54
C GLN A 191 21.06 -11.32 -39.82
N GLY A 192 21.26 -11.87 -41.02
CA GLY A 192 22.57 -12.37 -41.50
C GLY A 192 22.70 -13.91 -41.60
N THR A 193 21.67 -14.67 -41.25
CA THR A 193 21.59 -16.11 -41.58
C THR A 193 20.84 -16.28 -42.90
N SER A 194 21.24 -17.24 -43.76
CA SER A 194 20.64 -17.46 -45.09
C SER A 194 19.13 -17.72 -45.10
N ASN A 195 18.49 -17.87 -43.93
CA ASN A 195 17.13 -18.36 -43.77
C ASN A 195 16.20 -17.43 -42.96
N ASN A 196 16.60 -16.19 -42.61
CA ASN A 196 15.81 -15.28 -41.74
C ASN A 196 15.29 -15.98 -40.46
N GLN A 197 16.19 -16.55 -39.66
CA GLN A 197 15.79 -17.33 -38.48
C GLN A 197 15.30 -16.42 -37.34
N THR A 198 14.02 -16.52 -36.97
CA THR A 198 13.47 -15.92 -35.75
C THR A 198 13.72 -16.85 -34.57
N THR A 199 14.39 -16.36 -33.54
CA THR A 199 14.59 -17.10 -32.27
C THR A 199 13.54 -16.68 -31.27
N THR A 200 12.68 -17.60 -30.86
CA THR A 200 11.72 -17.40 -29.76
C THR A 200 12.30 -17.95 -28.46
N THR A 201 12.23 -17.16 -27.39
CA THR A 201 12.70 -17.50 -26.05
C THR A 201 11.54 -17.34 -25.07
N THR A 202 11.26 -18.40 -24.32
CA THR A 202 10.31 -18.38 -23.20
C THR A 202 11.09 -18.60 -21.92
N SER A 203 11.06 -17.60 -21.04
CA SER A 203 11.58 -17.68 -19.67
C SER A 203 10.44 -18.06 -18.74
N VAL A 204 10.70 -19.03 -17.86
CA VAL A 204 9.82 -19.35 -16.73
C VAL A 204 10.42 -18.71 -15.49
N ILE A 205 9.65 -17.87 -14.81
CA ILE A 205 10.08 -17.11 -13.65
C ILE A 205 9.34 -17.62 -12.43
N ASP A 206 10.07 -18.28 -11.53
CA ASP A 206 9.58 -18.62 -10.20
C ASP A 206 9.45 -17.35 -9.36
N THR A 207 8.23 -17.04 -8.93
CA THR A 207 7.94 -15.82 -8.17
C THR A 207 6.81 -16.04 -7.16
N THR A 208 6.41 -14.99 -6.46
CA THR A 208 5.40 -15.04 -5.39
C THR A 208 4.34 -13.96 -5.56
N ASN A 209 3.12 -14.21 -5.07
CA ASN A 209 2.04 -13.22 -5.08
C ASN A 209 1.96 -12.36 -3.80
N ASP A 210 3.05 -12.28 -3.02
CA ASP A 210 3.11 -11.37 -1.89
C ASP A 210 3.14 -9.90 -2.33
N ALA A 211 2.58 -9.02 -1.51
CA ALA A 211 2.41 -7.62 -1.85
C ALA A 211 3.74 -6.91 -2.15
N GLN A 212 4.82 -7.23 -1.44
CA GLN A 212 6.10 -6.54 -1.60
C GLN A 212 6.71 -6.87 -2.97
N ASN A 213 6.69 -8.14 -3.36
CA ASN A 213 7.16 -8.55 -4.69
C ASN A 213 6.36 -7.85 -5.79
N LEU A 214 5.01 -7.93 -5.74
CA LEU A 214 4.17 -7.34 -6.78
C LEU A 214 4.31 -5.81 -6.84
N LEU A 215 4.43 -5.12 -5.70
CA LEU A 215 4.67 -3.68 -5.67
C LEU A 215 6.01 -3.31 -6.29
N ASN A 216 7.05 -4.14 -6.16
CA ASN A 216 8.35 -3.91 -6.81
C ASN A 216 8.26 -4.04 -8.34
N GLN A 217 7.50 -5.02 -8.84
CA GLN A 217 7.21 -5.14 -10.27
C GLN A 217 6.48 -3.90 -10.79
N ALA A 218 5.44 -3.47 -10.07
CA ALA A 218 4.67 -2.30 -10.41
C ALA A 218 5.51 -1.01 -10.38
N GLN A 219 6.40 -0.90 -9.40
CA GLN A 219 7.37 0.19 -9.28
C GLN A 219 8.33 0.25 -10.48
N THR A 220 8.80 -0.90 -10.97
CA THR A 220 9.71 -0.99 -12.13
C THR A 220 9.07 -0.38 -13.38
N ILE A 221 7.79 -0.68 -13.62
CA ILE A 221 7.04 -0.15 -14.76
C ILE A 221 6.90 1.37 -14.65
N ILE A 222 6.38 1.87 -13.52
CA ILE A 222 6.09 3.29 -13.37
C ILE A 222 7.36 4.16 -13.32
N ASN A 223 8.42 3.70 -12.66
CA ASN A 223 9.69 4.42 -12.61
C ASN A 223 10.31 4.52 -14.00
N THR A 224 10.31 3.44 -14.77
CA THR A 224 10.87 3.48 -16.13
C THR A 224 10.15 4.51 -16.98
N LEU A 225 8.81 4.58 -16.90
CA LEU A 225 8.02 5.58 -17.61
C LEU A 225 8.30 7.01 -17.15
N GLN A 226 8.36 7.24 -15.83
CA GLN A 226 8.60 8.57 -15.25
C GLN A 226 10.02 9.08 -15.47
N ASP A 227 11.02 8.22 -15.34
CA ASP A 227 12.41 8.63 -15.38
C ASP A 227 12.87 8.83 -16.83
N GLN A 228 12.40 7.97 -17.73
CA GLN A 228 12.82 7.98 -19.13
C GLN A 228 11.92 8.83 -20.02
N CYS A 229 10.65 9.06 -19.66
CA CYS A 229 9.71 9.86 -20.44
C CYS A 229 9.74 9.57 -21.97
N PRO A 230 9.63 8.31 -22.41
CA PRO A 230 9.78 7.97 -23.83
C PRO A 230 8.74 8.68 -24.69
N MET A 231 9.06 8.91 -25.97
CA MET A 231 8.06 9.40 -26.91
C MET A 231 6.93 8.39 -27.09
N LEU A 232 5.74 8.91 -27.40
CA LEU A 232 4.56 8.16 -27.77
C LEU A 232 4.42 8.15 -29.30
N ILE A 233 4.01 7.02 -29.84
CA ILE A 233 3.68 6.84 -31.25
C ILE A 233 2.44 7.68 -31.56
N GLY A 234 2.58 8.62 -32.51
CA GLY A 234 1.46 9.36 -33.05
C GLY A 234 0.47 8.47 -33.81
N ARG A 235 -0.79 8.89 -33.87
CA ARG A 235 -1.83 8.19 -34.62
C ARG A 235 -1.55 8.25 -36.12
N SER A 236 -1.52 7.08 -36.77
CA SER A 236 -1.45 7.00 -38.23
C SER A 236 -2.67 7.66 -38.89
N THR A 237 -2.43 8.50 -39.89
CA THR A 237 -3.48 9.12 -40.73
C THR A 237 -3.91 8.22 -41.89
N SER A 238 -3.14 7.18 -42.21
CA SER A 238 -3.53 6.14 -43.17
C SER A 238 -4.32 5.06 -42.45
N GLY A 239 -5.56 4.85 -42.90
CA GLY A 239 -6.49 3.88 -42.33
C GLY A 239 -5.89 2.47 -42.26
N ASN A 240 -6.35 1.73 -41.25
CA ASN A 240 -6.10 0.30 -41.01
C ASN A 240 -4.98 -0.08 -40.01
N SER A 241 -4.93 0.57 -38.84
CA SER A 241 -4.19 0.06 -37.66
C SER A 241 -5.17 -0.36 -36.55
N GLY A 242 -5.02 -1.59 -36.04
CA GLY A 242 -5.94 -2.34 -35.18
C GLY A 242 -6.27 -1.81 -33.78
N ALA A 243 -6.38 -0.49 -33.61
CA ALA A 243 -7.20 0.14 -32.57
C ALA A 243 -8.42 0.73 -33.28
N SER A 244 -9.53 0.00 -33.27
CA SER A 244 -10.83 0.54 -33.66
C SER A 244 -11.14 1.74 -32.76
N ASN A 245 -10.91 2.94 -33.27
CA ASN A 245 -10.88 4.24 -32.57
C ASN A 245 -9.64 4.48 -31.70
N ALA A 246 -8.66 5.22 -32.24
CA ALA A 246 -7.52 5.68 -31.45
C ALA A 246 -7.98 6.50 -30.23
N PRO A 247 -7.38 6.29 -29.04
CA PRO A 247 -7.72 7.05 -27.84
C PRO A 247 -7.55 8.56 -28.02
N SER A 248 -8.35 9.35 -27.31
CA SER A 248 -8.40 10.81 -27.44
C SER A 248 -7.07 11.51 -27.09
N TRP A 249 -6.25 10.87 -26.25
CA TRP A 249 -4.92 11.36 -25.88
C TRP A 249 -3.86 11.13 -26.97
N GLN A 250 -4.11 10.25 -27.95
CA GLN A 250 -3.16 9.95 -29.02
C GLN A 250 -3.36 10.90 -30.19
N THR A 251 -2.50 11.92 -30.29
CA THR A 251 -2.53 12.91 -31.38
C THR A 251 -1.80 12.39 -32.63
N SER A 252 -1.84 13.12 -33.74
CA SER A 252 -1.15 12.73 -34.99
C SER A 252 0.37 12.86 -34.92
N GLY A 253 0.90 13.60 -33.95
CA GLY A 253 2.34 13.78 -33.74
C GLY A 253 2.87 12.92 -32.61
N ASN A 254 4.17 12.64 -32.63
CA ASN A 254 4.84 12.03 -31.49
C ASN A 254 4.95 13.05 -30.35
N LEU A 255 4.54 12.67 -29.15
CA LEU A 255 4.60 13.50 -27.94
C LEU A 255 5.41 12.78 -26.86
N LYS A 256 6.08 13.51 -25.98
CA LYS A 256 6.72 12.85 -24.83
C LYS A 256 5.65 12.31 -23.89
N SER A 257 5.82 11.09 -23.41
CA SER A 257 4.84 10.47 -22.50
C SER A 257 4.61 11.29 -21.25
N CYS A 258 5.65 11.91 -20.68
CA CYS A 258 5.53 12.78 -19.51
C CYS A 258 4.84 14.13 -19.80
N GLU A 259 4.82 14.61 -21.05
CA GLU A 259 4.04 15.81 -21.39
C GLU A 259 2.54 15.50 -21.38
N VAL A 260 2.15 14.30 -21.81
CA VAL A 260 0.76 13.83 -21.84
C VAL A 260 0.30 13.31 -20.48
N PHE A 261 1.13 12.49 -19.82
CA PHE A 261 0.73 11.68 -18.66
C PHE A 261 1.48 12.01 -17.37
N SER A 262 2.10 13.19 -17.23
CA SER A 262 2.83 13.56 -15.99
C SER A 262 1.98 13.41 -14.73
N LYS A 263 0.70 13.80 -14.79
CA LYS A 263 -0.23 13.71 -13.66
C LYS A 263 -0.59 12.26 -13.36
N GLU A 264 -0.93 11.49 -14.38
CA GLU A 264 -1.27 10.07 -14.29
C GLU A 264 -0.09 9.25 -13.77
N PHE A 265 1.12 9.54 -14.26
CA PHE A 265 2.33 8.88 -13.79
C PHE A 265 2.63 9.21 -12.34
N SER A 266 2.55 10.49 -11.95
CA SER A 266 2.76 10.92 -10.57
C SER A 266 1.76 10.28 -9.62
N ALA A 267 0.47 10.32 -9.96
CA ALA A 267 -0.59 9.69 -9.21
C ALA A 267 -0.35 8.17 -9.03
N THR A 268 0.02 7.48 -10.11
CA THR A 268 0.33 6.05 -10.06
C THR A 268 1.54 5.75 -9.17
N SER A 269 2.61 6.54 -9.27
CA SER A 269 3.79 6.41 -8.40
C SER A 269 3.42 6.61 -6.93
N ASP A 270 2.59 7.61 -6.62
CA ASP A 270 2.18 7.92 -5.25
C ASP A 270 1.29 6.80 -4.67
N MET A 271 0.40 6.22 -5.49
CA MET A 271 -0.36 5.02 -5.12
C MET A 271 0.56 3.86 -4.74
N ILE A 272 1.61 3.58 -5.52
CA ILE A 272 2.57 2.50 -5.22
C ILE A 272 3.35 2.79 -3.94
N LYS A 273 3.86 4.02 -3.76
CA LYS A 273 4.58 4.42 -2.54
C LYS A 273 3.70 4.31 -1.30
N ASN A 274 2.44 4.75 -1.39
CA ASN A 274 1.50 4.65 -0.28
C ASN A 274 1.12 3.19 0.01
N ALA A 275 0.94 2.35 -1.02
CA ALA A 275 0.71 0.91 -0.85
C ALA A 275 1.91 0.20 -0.19
N GLN A 276 3.15 0.55 -0.54
CA GLN A 276 4.34 0.03 0.14
C GLN A 276 4.35 0.39 1.64
N LYS A 277 3.99 1.63 2.00
CA LYS A 277 3.85 2.04 3.40
C LYS A 277 2.73 1.28 4.11
N ILE A 278 1.59 1.07 3.45
CA ILE A 278 0.48 0.26 3.99
C ILE A 278 0.98 -1.14 4.34
N VAL A 279 1.73 -1.80 3.45
CA VAL A 279 2.29 -3.14 3.70
C VAL A 279 3.23 -3.13 4.91
N GLN A 280 4.13 -2.16 5.00
CA GLN A 280 5.06 -2.02 6.13
C GLN A 280 4.34 -1.80 7.46
N GLU A 281 3.42 -0.85 7.53
CA GLU A 281 2.60 -0.58 8.72
C GLU A 281 1.76 -1.80 9.13
N THR A 282 1.25 -2.55 8.15
CA THR A 282 0.44 -3.75 8.39
C THR A 282 1.26 -4.89 8.99
N GLN A 283 2.49 -5.07 8.54
CA GLN A 283 3.43 -6.04 9.12
C GLN A 283 3.78 -5.66 10.56
N GLN A 284 4.05 -4.37 10.82
CA GLN A 284 4.31 -3.87 12.17
C GLN A 284 3.08 -4.00 13.08
N LEU A 285 1.88 -3.72 12.57
CA LEU A 285 0.62 -3.90 13.30
C LEU A 285 0.44 -5.37 13.73
N SER A 286 0.74 -6.31 12.84
CA SER A 286 0.65 -7.75 13.11
C SER A 286 1.63 -8.20 14.20
N ALA A 287 2.80 -7.58 14.30
CA ALA A 287 3.79 -7.85 15.35
C ALA A 287 3.43 -7.23 16.72
N ASN A 288 2.57 -6.19 16.74
CA ASN A 288 2.26 -5.39 17.93
C ASN A 288 0.84 -5.63 18.47
N GLN A 289 0.43 -6.90 18.61
CA GLN A 289 -0.88 -7.24 19.16
C GLN A 289 -0.89 -7.11 20.72
N PRO A 290 -1.81 -6.30 21.30
CA PRO A 290 -2.05 -6.32 22.75
C PRO A 290 -2.65 -7.66 23.19
N LYS A 291 -2.35 -8.08 24.43
CA LYS A 291 -2.86 -9.34 25.02
C LYS A 291 -3.93 -9.05 26.05
N ASN A 292 -4.93 -9.92 26.13
CA ASN A 292 -5.95 -9.85 27.18
C ASN A 292 -5.32 -10.04 28.57
N ILE A 293 -5.88 -9.33 29.55
CA ILE A 293 -5.64 -9.53 30.96
C ILE A 293 -6.21 -10.90 31.35
N THR A 294 -5.36 -11.72 31.97
CA THR A 294 -5.72 -13.00 32.56
C THR A 294 -5.52 -12.93 34.07
N GLN A 295 -6.31 -13.68 34.83
CA GLN A 295 -6.27 -13.66 36.30
C GLN A 295 -6.29 -12.23 36.87
N PRO A 296 -7.37 -11.44 36.67
CA PRO A 296 -7.38 -10.02 37.01
C PRO A 296 -7.08 -9.73 38.49
N ASN A 297 -7.35 -10.69 39.37
CA ASN A 297 -7.06 -10.59 40.81
C ASN A 297 -5.60 -10.96 41.17
N ASN A 298 -4.80 -11.41 40.20
CA ASN A 298 -3.38 -11.72 40.38
C ASN A 298 -2.53 -10.48 40.06
N PHE A 299 -2.31 -9.62 41.05
CA PHE A 299 -1.54 -8.38 40.90
C PHE A 299 -0.02 -8.59 40.76
N ASN A 300 0.48 -9.82 40.98
CA ASN A 300 1.86 -10.18 40.65
C ASN A 300 2.04 -10.38 39.13
N LEU A 301 0.97 -10.80 38.45
CA LEU A 301 0.92 -10.88 36.98
C LEU A 301 0.57 -9.52 36.36
N ASN A 302 -0.48 -8.89 36.90
CA ASN A 302 -1.03 -7.61 36.42
C ASN A 302 -0.43 -6.42 37.17
N THR A 303 0.90 -6.33 37.15
CA THR A 303 1.64 -5.24 37.78
C THR A 303 1.39 -3.88 37.08
N PRO A 304 1.62 -2.74 37.75
CA PRO A 304 1.53 -1.41 37.12
C PRO A 304 2.36 -1.28 35.83
N SER A 305 3.55 -1.86 35.81
CA SER A 305 4.42 -1.86 34.63
C SER A 305 3.83 -2.67 33.48
N SER A 306 3.23 -3.84 33.77
CA SER A 306 2.61 -4.70 32.74
C SER A 306 1.38 -4.05 32.12
N LEU A 307 0.54 -3.41 32.93
CA LEU A 307 -0.67 -2.71 32.49
C LEU A 307 -0.33 -1.44 31.70
N THR A 308 0.73 -0.72 32.11
CA THR A 308 1.26 0.42 31.35
C THR A 308 1.77 -0.02 29.99
N ALA A 309 2.54 -1.12 29.92
CA ALA A 309 3.03 -1.68 28.66
C ALA A 309 1.88 -2.18 27.76
N LEU A 310 0.84 -2.78 28.33
CA LEU A 310 -0.38 -3.15 27.61
C LEU A 310 -1.07 -1.91 27.02
N ALA A 311 -1.29 -0.87 27.81
CA ALA A 311 -1.90 0.38 27.36
C ALA A 311 -1.09 1.04 26.23
N GLN A 312 0.24 1.07 26.33
CA GLN A 312 1.11 1.55 25.27
C GLN A 312 0.98 0.74 23.97
N LYS A 313 0.87 -0.60 24.07
CA LYS A 313 0.60 -1.46 22.92
C LYS A 313 -0.77 -1.20 22.30
N MET A 314 -1.81 -0.99 23.12
CA MET A 314 -3.14 -0.61 22.63
C MET A 314 -3.10 0.71 21.85
N LEU A 315 -2.40 1.74 22.36
CA LEU A 315 -2.24 3.02 21.68
C LEU A 315 -1.48 2.89 20.36
N LYS A 316 -0.35 2.18 20.36
CA LYS A 316 0.43 1.94 19.12
C LYS A 316 -0.40 1.18 18.07
N ASN A 317 -1.13 0.17 18.50
CA ASN A 317 -2.01 -0.60 17.63
C ASN A 317 -3.09 0.31 16.98
N ALA A 318 -3.77 1.13 17.78
CA ALA A 318 -4.74 2.11 17.28
C ALA A 318 -4.13 3.14 16.32
N GLN A 319 -2.92 3.64 16.62
CA GLN A 319 -2.19 4.60 15.77
C GLN A 319 -1.82 4.00 14.41
N SER A 320 -1.26 2.79 14.38
CA SER A 320 -0.95 2.10 13.11
C SER A 320 -2.22 1.85 12.28
N GLN A 321 -3.33 1.44 12.93
CA GLN A 321 -4.59 1.29 12.21
C GLN A 321 -5.10 2.62 11.61
N ALA A 322 -4.93 3.74 12.30
CA ALA A 322 -5.32 5.06 11.79
C ALA A 322 -4.45 5.50 10.60
N GLU A 323 -3.13 5.30 10.69
CA GLU A 323 -2.22 5.65 9.58
C GLU A 323 -2.46 4.78 8.35
N ILE A 324 -2.69 3.47 8.52
CA ILE A 324 -3.05 2.57 7.41
C ILE A 324 -4.32 3.06 6.70
N LEU A 325 -5.35 3.46 7.44
CA LEU A 325 -6.61 3.95 6.85
C LEU A 325 -6.43 5.28 6.12
N LYS A 326 -5.63 6.19 6.69
CA LYS A 326 -5.28 7.45 6.05
C LYS A 326 -4.54 7.21 4.73
N LEU A 327 -3.56 6.31 4.71
CA LEU A 327 -2.84 5.92 3.50
C LEU A 327 -3.78 5.27 2.47
N ALA A 328 -4.70 4.40 2.91
CA ALA A 328 -5.67 3.76 2.02
C ALA A 328 -6.60 4.78 1.35
N ASN A 329 -7.08 5.78 2.10
CA ASN A 329 -7.87 6.89 1.55
C ASN A 329 -7.04 7.76 0.61
N GLN A 330 -5.74 7.94 0.88
CA GLN A 330 -4.84 8.67 -0.01
C GLN A 330 -4.65 7.92 -1.33
N VAL A 331 -4.49 6.58 -1.31
CA VAL A 331 -4.45 5.76 -2.53
C VAL A 331 -5.74 5.91 -3.34
N GLU A 332 -6.91 5.95 -2.70
CA GLU A 332 -8.18 6.22 -3.40
C GLU A 332 -8.20 7.61 -4.05
N SER A 333 -7.72 8.63 -3.34
CA SER A 333 -7.60 9.99 -3.86
C SER A 333 -6.66 10.06 -5.06
N ASP A 334 -5.51 9.40 -5.00
CA ASP A 334 -4.54 9.35 -6.09
C ASP A 334 -5.08 8.55 -7.28
N PHE A 335 -5.85 7.47 -7.05
CA PHE A 335 -6.57 6.78 -8.12
C PHE A 335 -7.54 7.71 -8.85
N ASN A 336 -8.31 8.53 -8.12
CA ASN A 336 -9.22 9.50 -8.75
C ASN A 336 -8.46 10.51 -9.63
N LYS A 337 -7.22 10.90 -9.26
CA LYS A 337 -6.36 11.75 -10.11
C LYS A 337 -5.94 11.01 -11.38
N LEU A 338 -5.53 9.75 -11.26
CA LEU A 338 -5.17 8.89 -12.39
C LEU A 338 -6.36 8.67 -13.35
N SER A 339 -7.57 8.47 -12.82
CA SER A 339 -8.76 8.10 -13.59
C SER A 339 -9.64 9.28 -14.00
N SER A 340 -9.20 10.53 -13.84
CA SER A 340 -9.97 11.73 -14.21
C SER A 340 -9.39 12.52 -15.38
N GLY A 341 -8.13 12.26 -15.75
CA GLY A 341 -7.44 12.91 -16.86
C GLY A 341 -7.64 12.20 -18.19
N HIS A 342 -6.55 12.04 -18.93
CA HIS A 342 -6.52 11.44 -20.27
C HIS A 342 -7.03 10.00 -20.30
N LEU A 343 -6.97 9.30 -19.16
CA LEU A 343 -7.33 7.90 -19.03
C LEU A 343 -8.76 7.65 -18.54
N LYS A 344 -9.56 8.70 -18.29
CA LYS A 344 -10.91 8.60 -17.70
C LYS A 344 -11.81 7.58 -18.39
N ASP A 345 -11.83 7.60 -19.72
CA ASP A 345 -12.71 6.75 -20.51
C ASP A 345 -12.09 5.39 -20.87
N TYR A 346 -10.90 5.09 -20.34
CA TYR A 346 -10.07 3.96 -20.77
C TYR A 346 -9.68 3.05 -19.61
N ILE A 347 -9.10 3.59 -18.53
CA ILE A 347 -8.41 2.78 -17.50
C ILE A 347 -9.35 1.83 -16.73
N GLY A 348 -10.61 2.22 -16.55
CA GLY A 348 -11.64 1.41 -15.92
C GLY A 348 -12.37 0.46 -16.87
N LYS A 349 -12.18 0.60 -18.18
CA LYS A 349 -12.98 -0.07 -19.20
C LYS A 349 -12.32 -1.33 -19.71
N CYS A 350 -13.16 -2.21 -20.23
CA CYS A 350 -12.72 -3.40 -20.93
C CYS A 350 -13.80 -3.84 -21.93
N ASP A 351 -13.39 -4.21 -23.14
CA ASP A 351 -14.30 -4.83 -24.10
C ASP A 351 -14.50 -6.30 -23.68
N ALA A 352 -15.65 -6.57 -23.06
CA ALA A 352 -16.01 -7.91 -22.58
C ALA A 352 -16.14 -8.94 -23.71
N SER A 353 -16.31 -8.52 -24.98
CA SER A 353 -16.30 -9.44 -26.12
C SER A 353 -14.90 -10.01 -26.42
N ALA A 354 -13.86 -9.47 -25.78
CA ALA A 354 -12.48 -9.93 -25.86
C ALA A 354 -12.02 -10.73 -24.61
N ILE A 355 -12.89 -10.98 -23.61
CA ILE A 355 -12.51 -11.65 -22.35
C ILE A 355 -13.53 -12.71 -21.92
N SER A 356 -13.03 -13.89 -21.54
CA SER A 356 -13.82 -14.93 -20.88
C SER A 356 -14.35 -14.45 -19.54
N SER A 357 -15.68 -14.45 -19.42
CA SER A 357 -16.42 -14.12 -18.21
C SER A 357 -16.09 -15.03 -17.01
N THR A 358 -15.52 -16.21 -17.26
CA THR A 358 -15.24 -17.21 -16.23
C THR A 358 -13.85 -17.02 -15.60
N ASN A 359 -12.86 -16.57 -16.37
CA ASN A 359 -11.44 -16.65 -15.97
C ASN A 359 -10.65 -15.35 -16.16
N MET A 360 -11.27 -14.27 -16.69
CA MET A 360 -10.57 -13.06 -17.14
C MET A 360 -9.42 -13.33 -18.14
N THR A 361 -9.49 -14.42 -18.89
CA THR A 361 -8.57 -14.75 -19.98
C THR A 361 -9.07 -14.16 -21.30
N MET A 362 -8.17 -13.77 -22.20
CA MET A 362 -8.56 -13.21 -23.50
C MET A 362 -9.33 -14.27 -24.30
N GLN A 363 -10.55 -13.95 -24.74
CA GLN A 363 -11.31 -14.76 -25.69
C GLN A 363 -11.01 -14.25 -27.10
N ASN A 364 -10.43 -15.12 -27.93
CA ASN A 364 -10.02 -14.85 -29.31
C ASN A 364 -8.86 -13.84 -29.44
N GLN A 365 -8.23 -13.81 -30.62
CA GLN A 365 -7.12 -12.92 -31.01
C GLN A 365 -7.47 -11.41 -31.01
N LYS A 366 -8.49 -10.97 -30.25
CA LYS A 366 -9.00 -9.61 -30.23
C LYS A 366 -8.18 -8.74 -29.28
N ASN A 367 -7.76 -7.57 -29.73
CA ASN A 367 -6.86 -6.68 -29.00
C ASN A 367 -7.62 -5.76 -28.01
N ASN A 368 -7.16 -5.69 -26.76
CA ASN A 368 -7.70 -4.80 -25.71
C ASN A 368 -6.80 -3.58 -25.39
N TRP A 369 -5.69 -3.40 -26.10
CA TRP A 369 -4.84 -2.20 -25.99
C TRP A 369 -5.67 -0.94 -26.18
N GLY A 370 -5.39 0.08 -25.37
CA GLY A 370 -6.16 1.33 -25.33
C GLY A 370 -7.17 1.37 -24.18
N ASN A 371 -7.59 0.22 -23.64
CA ASN A 371 -8.45 0.12 -22.46
C ASN A 371 -7.69 -0.56 -21.31
N GLY A 372 -8.07 -0.26 -20.07
CA GLY A 372 -7.29 -0.69 -18.91
C GLY A 372 -7.44 -2.18 -18.57
N CYS A 373 -8.64 -2.77 -18.72
CA CYS A 373 -8.89 -4.21 -18.49
C CYS A 373 -8.29 -4.81 -17.20
N ALA A 374 -8.18 -4.01 -16.13
CA ALA A 374 -7.49 -4.40 -14.90
C ALA A 374 -8.43 -4.52 -13.68
N GLY A 375 -9.74 -4.31 -13.85
CA GLY A 375 -10.71 -4.45 -12.76
C GLY A 375 -10.62 -3.37 -11.67
N VAL A 376 -10.10 -2.18 -12.01
CA VAL A 376 -9.90 -1.06 -11.07
C VAL A 376 -11.20 -0.51 -10.48
N GLU A 377 -12.29 -0.42 -11.27
CA GLU A 377 -13.59 0.09 -10.78
C GLU A 377 -14.17 -0.82 -9.68
N LYS A 378 -14.09 -2.15 -9.88
CA LYS A 378 -14.54 -3.14 -8.87
C LYS A 378 -13.72 -3.03 -7.58
N THR A 379 -12.39 -2.92 -7.70
CA THR A 379 -11.50 -2.80 -6.53
C THR A 379 -11.71 -1.47 -5.81
N GLN A 380 -11.90 -0.36 -6.53
CA GLN A 380 -12.20 0.94 -5.93
C GLN A 380 -13.51 0.89 -5.14
N SER A 381 -14.54 0.22 -5.65
CA SER A 381 -15.81 0.05 -4.92
C SER A 381 -15.60 -0.71 -3.61
N LEU A 382 -14.82 -1.81 -3.63
CA LEU A 382 -14.52 -2.58 -2.43
C LEU A 382 -13.68 -1.78 -1.43
N LEU A 383 -12.73 -0.96 -1.91
CA LEU A 383 -11.98 -0.03 -1.08
C LEU A 383 -12.92 0.95 -0.36
N LYS A 384 -13.83 1.59 -1.09
CA LYS A 384 -14.81 2.52 -0.51
C LYS A 384 -15.70 1.85 0.55
N THR A 385 -16.23 0.67 0.24
CA THR A 385 -17.07 -0.10 1.18
C THR A 385 -16.30 -0.47 2.44
N SER A 386 -15.11 -1.10 2.29
CA SER A 386 -14.31 -1.52 3.43
C SER A 386 -13.78 -0.34 4.25
N ALA A 387 -13.43 0.79 3.63
CA ALA A 387 -13.04 2.01 4.34
C ALA A 387 -14.22 2.58 5.15
N ALA A 388 -15.44 2.58 4.60
CA ALA A 388 -16.64 3.02 5.31
C ALA A 388 -16.96 2.12 6.52
N ASP A 389 -16.85 0.80 6.37
CA ASP A 389 -17.03 -0.15 7.47
C ASP A 389 -16.03 0.09 8.60
N PHE A 390 -14.76 0.33 8.26
CA PHE A 390 -13.72 0.68 9.22
C PHE A 390 -13.97 2.03 9.90
N ASN A 391 -14.51 3.01 9.17
CA ASN A 391 -14.88 4.31 9.74
C ASN A 391 -16.05 4.20 10.72
N ASN A 392 -17.02 3.30 10.48
CA ASN A 392 -18.12 3.04 11.40
C ASN A 392 -17.65 2.46 12.75
N GLN A 393 -16.47 1.82 12.78
CA GLN A 393 -15.85 1.28 14.00
C GLN A 393 -15.02 2.31 14.77
N THR A 394 -14.88 3.55 14.29
CA THR A 394 -14.08 4.61 14.94
C THR A 394 -14.43 4.84 16.42
N PRO A 395 -15.70 4.81 16.85
CA PRO A 395 -16.04 4.96 18.28
C PRO A 395 -15.38 3.91 19.18
N GLN A 396 -15.26 2.66 18.71
CA GLN A 396 -14.63 1.58 19.47
C GLN A 396 -13.12 1.81 19.65
N ILE A 397 -12.46 2.40 18.64
CA ILE A 397 -11.04 2.75 18.68
C ILE A 397 -10.79 3.94 19.60
N ASN A 398 -11.64 4.97 19.54
CA ASN A 398 -11.56 6.10 20.46
C ASN A 398 -11.75 5.66 21.91
N GLN A 399 -12.69 4.72 22.16
CA GLN A 399 -12.86 4.13 23.49
C GLN A 399 -11.61 3.39 23.96
N ALA A 400 -10.99 2.58 23.09
CA ALA A 400 -9.76 1.87 23.43
C ALA A 400 -8.58 2.82 23.73
N GLN A 401 -8.45 3.91 22.97
CA GLN A 401 -7.42 4.93 23.19
C GLN A 401 -7.65 5.69 24.51
N ASN A 402 -8.89 6.11 24.77
CA ASN A 402 -9.25 6.78 26.02
C ASN A 402 -8.96 5.89 27.22
N LEU A 403 -9.37 4.62 27.16
CA LEU A 403 -9.12 3.64 28.22
C LEU A 403 -7.61 3.42 28.44
N ALA A 404 -6.83 3.30 27.37
CA ALA A 404 -5.38 3.17 27.48
C ALA A 404 -4.71 4.42 28.08
N ASN A 405 -5.15 5.61 27.69
CA ASN A 405 -4.66 6.87 28.26
C ASN A 405 -5.00 6.99 29.75
N THR A 406 -6.23 6.63 30.15
CA THR A 406 -6.61 6.60 31.57
C THR A 406 -5.75 5.62 32.35
N LEU A 407 -5.48 4.41 31.85
CA LEU A 407 -4.58 3.47 32.51
C LEU A 407 -3.19 4.05 32.72
N ILE A 408 -2.62 4.70 31.70
CA ILE A 408 -1.29 5.31 31.81
C ILE A 408 -1.28 6.45 32.83
N GLN A 409 -2.34 7.25 32.87
CA GLN A 409 -2.48 8.37 33.79
C GLN A 409 -2.60 7.90 35.25
N GLU A 410 -3.50 6.94 35.52
CA GLU A 410 -3.72 6.40 36.87
C GLU A 410 -2.46 5.71 37.40
N LEU A 411 -1.80 4.90 36.57
CA LEU A 411 -0.56 4.20 36.93
C LEU A 411 0.68 5.12 36.96
N GLY A 412 0.54 6.37 36.49
CA GLY A 412 1.55 7.40 36.55
C GLY A 412 1.59 8.17 37.88
N ASN A 413 0.53 8.08 38.68
CA ASN A 413 0.35 8.84 39.92
C ASN A 413 0.75 8.03 41.17
N ASN A 414 0.72 8.65 42.35
CA ASN A 414 0.88 7.97 43.64
C ASN A 414 -0.30 6.99 43.85
N PRO A 415 -0.11 5.74 44.36
CA PRO A 415 1.08 5.16 44.97
C PRO A 415 2.12 4.55 44.01
N PHE A 416 1.82 4.48 42.70
CA PHE A 416 2.61 3.72 41.71
C PHE A 416 3.94 4.36 41.35
N ARG A 417 4.00 5.70 41.34
CA ARG A 417 5.24 6.47 41.21
C ARG A 417 5.39 7.43 42.37
N ASN A 418 6.64 7.60 42.81
CA ASN A 418 6.96 8.60 43.81
C ASN A 418 6.88 9.98 43.15
N MET A 419 5.68 10.55 43.10
CA MET A 419 5.51 11.97 42.88
C MET A 419 6.09 12.62 44.13
N GLY A 420 7.30 13.17 44.04
CA GLY A 420 7.97 13.78 45.18
C GLY A 420 6.97 14.65 45.93
N MET A 421 6.84 14.43 47.24
CA MET A 421 5.96 15.27 48.06
C MET A 421 6.36 16.73 47.78
N ILE A 422 5.50 17.49 47.12
CA ILE A 422 5.47 18.92 47.40
C ILE A 422 5.02 18.93 48.85
N ALA A 423 5.99 19.09 49.74
CA ALA A 423 5.74 19.13 51.16
C ALA A 423 4.71 20.23 51.40
N SER A 424 3.49 19.84 51.77
CA SER A 424 2.55 20.70 52.48
C SER A 424 3.10 20.94 53.89
N SER A 425 4.30 21.53 53.96
CA SER A 425 4.98 21.98 55.16
C SER A 425 5.55 23.38 54.90
N THR A 426 4.68 24.30 54.54
CA THR A 426 4.83 25.69 54.98
C THR A 426 3.70 25.96 55.95
N THR A 427 4.07 25.76 57.21
CA THR A 427 3.42 26.29 58.40
C THR A 427 2.90 27.69 58.13
N ASN A 428 1.64 27.88 58.52
CA ASN A 428 1.03 29.16 58.81
C ASN A 428 2.03 30.04 59.57
N ASN A 429 2.55 31.08 58.94
CA ASN A 429 3.00 32.27 59.64
C ASN A 429 2.53 33.46 58.81
N GLY A 430 1.59 34.21 59.39
CA GLY A 430 1.07 35.42 58.80
C GLY A 430 2.17 36.43 58.56
N ALA A 431 2.23 36.92 57.34
CA ALA A 431 2.67 38.27 57.05
C ALA A 431 1.76 38.78 55.92
N MET A 432 0.80 39.63 56.31
CA MET A 432 0.16 40.56 55.38
C MET A 432 1.25 41.33 54.63
N ASN A 433 1.20 41.32 53.31
CA ASN A 433 1.36 42.54 52.53
C ASN A 433 0.69 42.36 51.19
N GLY A 434 -0.37 43.16 50.98
CA GLY A 434 -1.03 43.28 49.70
C GLY A 434 -0.15 44.01 48.70
N LEU A 435 -0.49 43.83 47.43
CA LEU A 435 -0.60 44.86 46.39
C LEU A 435 -1.13 44.13 45.15
N GLY A 436 -2.34 44.51 44.72
CA GLY A 436 -2.96 44.00 43.50
C GLY A 436 -2.29 44.57 42.25
N VAL A 437 -2.70 44.03 41.10
CA VAL A 437 -3.08 44.75 39.87
C VAL A 437 -3.37 43.72 38.77
N GLN A 438 -4.66 43.60 38.48
CA GLN A 438 -5.31 43.78 37.18
C GLN A 438 -4.93 42.92 35.97
N VAL A 439 -5.98 42.21 35.56
CA VAL A 439 -6.29 41.57 34.28
C VAL A 439 -5.99 42.47 33.08
N GLY A 440 -5.37 41.91 32.04
CA GLY A 440 -5.18 42.54 30.74
C GLY A 440 -5.19 41.54 29.60
N TYR A 441 -6.39 41.28 29.05
CA TYR A 441 -6.56 40.76 27.70
C TYR A 441 -6.07 41.81 26.67
N LYS A 442 -5.33 41.39 25.65
CA LYS A 442 -5.26 42.13 24.37
C LYS A 442 -5.18 41.17 23.18
N GLN A 443 -6.26 41.25 22.40
CA GLN A 443 -6.46 41.13 20.95
C GLN A 443 -5.50 40.32 20.11
#